data_AF-A0A7T4B1F0-F1
#
_entry.id   AF-A0A7T4B1F0-F1
#
_cell.length_a   1.000
_cell.length_b   1.000
_cell.length_c   1.000
_cell.angle_alpha   90.00
_cell.angle_beta   90.00
_cell.angle_gamma   90.00
#
_symmetry.space_group_name_H-M   'P 1'
#
loop_
_entity.id
_entity.type
_entity.pdbx_description
1 polymer ?
#
loop_
_entity_poly.entity_id
_entity_poly.type
_entity_poly.pdbx_seq_one_letter_code
_entity_poly.pdbx_strand_id
1 'polypeptide(L)'
;MRQILVYSSFSWLALAGGLHFAIDVVAQFARGARAPGPETTLYYGLHSAYALGLVLFGGFGLLVARQAPALLSQWPALALTVFAAAAWLVLAFVFIEYRPPRILISVFAVLVLALVATR
;
A
#
# COMPACT_ATOMS: atom_id res chain seq x y z
N MET A 1 -1.22 16.83 15.41
CA MET A 1 -2.08 16.36 14.30
C MET A 1 -1.27 15.75 13.17
N ARG A 2 -0.31 16.48 12.56
CA ARG A 2 0.54 15.96 11.47
C ARG A 2 1.25 14.64 11.79
N GLN A 3 1.85 14.51 12.97
CA GLN A 3 2.53 13.28 13.38
C GLN A 3 1.58 12.06 13.40
N ILE A 4 0.34 12.25 13.88
CA ILE A 4 -0.68 11.21 13.85
C ILE A 4 -0.97 10.83 12.39
N LEU A 5 -1.16 11.80 11.50
CA LEU A 5 -1.39 11.53 10.07
C LEU A 5 -0.23 10.76 9.42
N VAL A 6 1.03 11.10 9.74
CA VAL A 6 2.21 10.36 9.26
C VAL A 6 2.12 8.89 9.69
N TYR A 7 2.01 8.64 11.00
CA TYR A 7 1.99 7.27 11.50
C TYR A 7 0.75 6.50 11.03
N SER A 8 -0.41 7.13 10.97
CA SER A 8 -1.64 6.54 10.44
C SER A 8 -1.50 6.18 8.96
N SER A 9 -0.96 7.07 8.12
CA SER A 9 -0.79 6.82 6.68
C SER A 9 0.10 5.59 6.43
N PHE A 10 1.29 5.58 7.02
CA PHE A 10 2.27 4.53 6.76
C PHE A 10 1.95 3.21 7.48
N SER A 11 1.37 3.25 8.67
CA SER A 11 0.88 2.03 9.35
C SER A 11 -0.30 1.41 8.61
N TRP A 12 -1.23 2.24 8.14
CA TRP A 12 -2.36 1.77 7.34
C TRP A 12 -1.87 1.07 6.08
N LEU A 13 -0.93 1.68 5.35
CA LEU A 13 -0.37 1.10 4.14
C LEU A 13 0.29 -0.26 4.40
N ALA A 14 1.13 -0.33 5.44
CA ALA A 14 1.82 -1.56 5.80
C ALA A 14 0.85 -2.68 6.21
N LEU A 15 -0.15 -2.34 7.03
CA LEU A 15 -1.15 -3.29 7.51
C LEU A 15 -2.08 -3.76 6.39
N ALA A 16 -2.56 -2.85 5.54
CA ALA A 16 -3.38 -3.18 4.38
C ALA A 16 -2.62 -4.08 3.40
N GLY A 17 -1.35 -3.78 3.12
CA GLY A 17 -0.48 -4.63 2.31
C GLY A 17 -0.29 -6.02 2.93
N GLY A 18 -0.02 -6.09 4.24
CA GLY A 18 0.15 -7.36 4.94
C GLY A 18 -1.10 -8.22 4.89
N LEU A 19 -2.28 -7.63 5.11
CA LEU A 19 -3.56 -8.33 5.02
C LEU A 19 -3.85 -8.80 3.59
N HIS A 20 -3.61 -7.97 2.58
CA HIS A 20 -3.75 -8.35 1.17
C HIS A 20 -2.86 -9.54 0.83
N PHE A 21 -1.58 -9.50 1.23
CA PHE A 21 -0.67 -10.63 1.00
C PHE A 21 -1.13 -11.91 1.72
N ALA A 22 -1.49 -11.80 2.99
CA ALA A 22 -1.92 -12.94 3.79
C ALA A 22 -3.18 -13.61 3.20
N ILE A 23 -4.16 -12.81 2.77
CA ILE A 23 -5.45 -13.31 2.29
C ILE A 23 -5.35 -13.78 0.83
N ASP A 24 -4.82 -12.93 -0.05
CA ASP A 24 -4.90 -13.14 -1.50
C ASP A 24 -3.74 -13.95 -2.07
N VAL A 25 -2.66 -14.10 -1.31
CA VAL A 25 -1.52 -14.95 -1.70
C VAL A 25 -1.46 -16.16 -0.78
N VAL A 26 -1.11 -15.96 0.49
CA VAL A 26 -0.78 -17.08 1.40
C VAL A 26 -1.97 -18.00 1.60
N ALA A 27 -3.14 -17.45 1.97
CA ALA A 27 -4.30 -18.25 2.28
C ALA A 27 -4.91 -18.91 1.04
N GLN A 28 -4.91 -18.23 -0.13
CA GLN A 28 -5.35 -18.84 -1.39
C GLN A 28 -4.42 -19.96 -1.85
N PHE A 29 -3.10 -19.75 -1.74
CA PHE A 29 -2.09 -20.75 -2.09
C PHE A 29 -2.21 -21.98 -1.19
N ALA A 30 -2.30 -21.80 0.13
CA ALA A 30 -2.43 -22.89 1.09
C ALA A 30 -3.71 -23.72 0.89
N ARG A 31 -4.79 -23.12 0.41
CA ARG A 31 -6.05 -23.82 0.10
C ARG A 31 -6.05 -24.51 -1.27
N GLY A 32 -5.03 -24.30 -2.11
CA GLY A 32 -5.06 -24.75 -3.49
C GLY A 32 -6.25 -24.15 -4.26
N ALA A 33 -6.65 -22.92 -3.94
CA ALA A 33 -7.90 -22.31 -4.41
C ALA A 33 -7.94 -22.05 -5.93
N ARG A 34 -6.81 -22.22 -6.64
CA ARG A 34 -6.65 -21.97 -8.07
C ARG A 34 -5.86 -23.10 -8.72
N ALA A 35 -6.25 -23.50 -9.92
CA ALA A 35 -5.55 -24.53 -10.69
C ALA A 35 -4.17 -24.04 -11.15
N PRO A 36 -3.14 -24.90 -11.20
CA PRO A 36 -1.82 -24.51 -11.72
C PRO A 36 -1.90 -24.08 -13.18
N GLY A 37 -1.26 -22.96 -13.52
CA GLY A 37 -1.25 -22.42 -14.88
C GLY A 37 -0.69 -20.99 -14.92
N PRO A 38 -0.44 -20.43 -16.12
CA PRO A 38 0.08 -19.07 -16.29
C PRO A 38 -0.78 -18.00 -15.60
N GLU A 39 -2.10 -18.14 -15.63
CA GLU A 39 -3.06 -17.22 -15.03
C GLU A 39 -2.92 -17.19 -13.51
N THR A 40 -2.71 -18.35 -12.89
CA THR A 40 -2.49 -18.46 -11.44
C THR A 40 -1.13 -17.90 -11.03
N THR A 41 -0.09 -18.13 -11.82
CA THR A 41 1.22 -17.51 -11.60
C THR A 41 1.14 -15.98 -11.72
N LEU A 42 0.44 -15.47 -12.74
CA LEU A 42 0.23 -14.03 -12.92
C LEU A 42 -0.56 -13.44 -11.74
N TYR A 43 -1.62 -14.11 -11.31
CA TYR A 43 -2.40 -13.70 -10.16
C TYR A 43 -1.53 -13.59 -8.89
N TYR A 44 -0.82 -14.66 -8.51
CA TYR A 44 0.00 -14.62 -7.30
C TYR A 44 1.17 -13.64 -7.43
N GLY A 45 1.78 -13.52 -8.62
CA GLY A 45 2.85 -12.57 -8.87
C GLY A 45 2.38 -11.12 -8.71
N LEU A 46 1.27 -10.76 -9.35
CA LEU A 46 0.66 -9.44 -9.25
C LEU A 46 0.27 -9.11 -7.80
N HIS A 47 -0.47 -10.01 -7.15
CA HIS A 47 -0.94 -9.78 -5.78
C HIS A 47 0.22 -9.69 -4.78
N SER A 48 1.27 -10.48 -4.96
CA SER A 48 2.48 -10.44 -4.14
C SER A 48 3.24 -9.14 -4.34
N ALA A 49 3.52 -8.76 -5.59
CA ALA A 49 4.28 -7.55 -5.91
C ALA A 49 3.53 -6.29 -5.44
N TYR A 50 2.22 -6.23 -5.69
CA TYR A 50 1.36 -5.16 -5.21
C TYR A 50 1.45 -5.03 -3.68
N ALA A 51 1.19 -6.12 -2.96
CA ALA A 51 1.15 -6.11 -1.50
C ALA A 51 2.51 -5.84 -0.85
N LEU A 52 3.59 -6.47 -1.34
CA LEU A 52 4.94 -6.23 -0.84
C LEU A 52 5.37 -4.79 -1.06
N GLY A 53 5.00 -4.17 -2.19
CA GLY A 53 5.20 -2.75 -2.41
C GLY A 53 4.57 -1.88 -1.31
N LEU A 54 3.32 -2.17 -0.93
CA LEU A 54 2.64 -1.46 0.15
C LEU A 54 3.32 -1.68 1.50
N VAL A 55 3.68 -2.92 1.82
CA VAL A 55 4.36 -3.29 3.08
C VAL A 55 5.71 -2.59 3.20
N LEU A 56 6.53 -2.66 2.16
CA LEU A 56 7.88 -2.08 2.16
C LEU A 56 7.83 -0.56 2.20
N PHE A 57 6.97 0.08 1.41
CA PHE A 57 6.85 1.53 1.40
C PHE A 57 6.25 2.06 2.71
N GLY A 58 5.23 1.37 3.26
CA GLY A 58 4.65 1.69 4.56
C GLY A 58 5.69 1.53 5.69
N GLY A 59 6.39 0.39 5.72
CA GLY A 59 7.45 0.13 6.70
C GLY A 59 8.61 1.13 6.61
N PHE A 60 9.05 1.47 5.39
CA PHE A 60 10.07 2.49 5.18
C PHE A 60 9.60 3.87 5.64
N GLY A 61 8.37 4.26 5.32
CA GLY A 61 7.78 5.51 5.80
C GLY A 61 7.72 5.60 7.33
N LEU A 62 7.38 4.50 8.02
CA LEU A 62 7.43 4.42 9.48
C LEU A 62 8.85 4.53 10.03
N LEU A 63 9.83 3.91 9.37
CA LEU A 63 11.23 4.00 9.73
C LEU A 63 11.72 5.45 9.64
N VAL A 64 11.42 6.13 8.53
CA VAL A 64 11.76 7.55 8.34
C VAL A 64 11.00 8.43 9.33
N ALA A 65 9.73 8.16 9.61
CA ALA A 65 8.97 8.91 10.61
C ALA A 65 9.61 8.84 12.01
N ARG A 66 10.19 7.69 12.35
CA ARG A 66 10.90 7.48 13.63
C ARG A 66 12.29 8.14 13.65
N GLN A 67 13.05 8.05 12.56
CA GLN A 67 14.45 8.48 12.54
C GLN A 67 14.65 9.93 12.08
N ALA A 68 13.86 10.37 11.09
CA ALA A 68 14.01 11.66 10.42
C ALA A 68 12.62 12.24 10.05
N PRO A 69 11.75 12.55 11.03
CA PRO A 69 10.37 13.01 10.77
C PRO A 69 10.29 14.29 9.93
N ALA A 70 11.31 15.16 10.00
CA ALA A 70 11.40 16.37 9.21
C ALA A 70 11.58 16.10 7.70
N LEU A 71 12.08 14.92 7.29
CA LEU A 71 12.18 14.58 5.87
C LEU A 71 10.81 14.40 5.24
N LEU A 72 9.86 13.81 5.98
CA LEU A 72 8.49 13.59 5.52
C LEU A 72 7.67 14.87 5.42
N SER A 73 8.18 16.00 5.93
CA SER A 73 7.59 17.32 5.68
C SER A 73 8.22 18.02 4.49
N GLN A 74 9.13 17.41 3.74
CA GLN A 74 9.72 18.04 2.54
C GLN A 74 8.89 17.73 1.29
N TRP A 75 8.81 18.68 0.36
CA TRP A 75 8.04 18.55 -0.88
C TRP A 75 8.42 17.29 -1.68
N PRO A 76 9.71 16.92 -1.83
CA PRO A 76 10.09 15.71 -2.55
C PRO A 76 9.50 14.43 -1.93
N ALA A 77 9.54 14.30 -0.60
CA ALA A 77 9.00 13.14 0.09
C ALA A 77 7.47 13.06 -0.04
N LEU A 78 6.79 14.20 0.07
CA LEU A 78 5.34 14.27 -0.11
C LEU A 78 4.91 13.96 -1.55
N ALA A 79 5.59 14.55 -2.54
CA ALA A 79 5.33 14.30 -3.95
C ALA A 79 5.51 12.82 -4.30
N LEU A 80 6.58 12.19 -3.81
CA LEU A 80 6.80 10.75 -3.99
C LEU A 80 5.69 9.92 -3.32
N THR A 81 5.25 10.31 -2.13
CA THR A 81 4.16 9.61 -1.40
C THR A 81 2.82 9.73 -2.15
N VAL A 82 2.50 10.91 -2.68
CA VAL A 82 1.31 11.14 -3.51
C VAL A 82 1.38 10.34 -4.82
N PHE A 83 2.53 10.37 -5.49
CA PHE A 83 2.75 9.60 -6.71
C PHE A 83 2.58 8.10 -6.46
N ALA A 84 3.13 7.59 -5.37
CA ALA A 84 2.99 6.19 -4.99
C ALA A 84 1.52 5.82 -4.73
N ALA A 85 0.78 6.66 -4.00
CA ALA A 85 -0.66 6.45 -3.79
C ALA A 85 -1.45 6.41 -5.11
N ALA A 86 -1.16 7.32 -6.04
CA ALA A 86 -1.78 7.36 -7.36
C ALA A 86 -1.42 6.11 -8.19
N ALA A 87 -0.16 5.69 -8.19
CA ALA A 87 0.29 4.50 -8.89
C ALA A 87 -0.41 3.23 -8.38
N TRP A 88 -0.50 3.04 -7.05
CA TRP A 88 -1.22 1.90 -6.49
C TRP A 88 -2.73 1.97 -6.72
N LEU A 89 -3.33 3.16 -6.72
CA LEU A 89 -4.73 3.32 -7.14
C LEU A 89 -4.92 2.83 -8.58
N VAL A 90 -4.09 3.28 -9.53
CA VAL A 90 -4.15 2.81 -10.92
C VAL A 90 -4.02 1.29 -10.98
N LEU A 91 -3.04 0.69 -10.30
CA LEU A 91 -2.87 -0.76 -10.29
C LEU A 91 -4.10 -1.49 -9.71
N ALA A 92 -4.68 -0.98 -8.62
CA ALA A 92 -5.85 -1.58 -7.98
C ALA A 92 -7.13 -1.48 -8.84
N PHE A 93 -7.27 -0.42 -9.63
CA PHE A 93 -8.43 -0.26 -10.51
C PHE A 93 -8.28 -1.01 -11.84
N VAL A 94 -7.05 -1.10 -12.38
CA VAL A 94 -6.79 -1.74 -13.67
C VAL A 94 -6.68 -3.26 -13.54
N PHE A 95 -5.97 -3.76 -12.52
CA PHE A 95 -5.59 -5.18 -12.48
C PHE A 95 -6.27 -6.00 -11.38
N ILE A 96 -6.87 -5.37 -10.37
CA ILE A 96 -7.51 -6.07 -9.27
C ILE A 96 -9.03 -5.97 -9.40
N GLU A 97 -9.70 -7.11 -9.59
CA GLU A 97 -11.13 -7.16 -9.95
C GLU A 97 -12.08 -6.85 -8.80
N TYR A 98 -11.71 -7.20 -7.56
CA TYR A 98 -12.55 -7.04 -6.37
C TYR A 98 -12.26 -5.72 -5.64
N ARG A 99 -13.25 -5.26 -4.86
CA ARG A 99 -13.27 -3.91 -4.27
C ARG A 99 -12.31 -3.66 -3.10
N PRO A 100 -12.10 -4.60 -2.13
CA PRO A 100 -11.33 -4.32 -0.93
C PRO A 100 -9.97 -3.62 -1.18
N PRO A 101 -9.11 -4.06 -2.10
CA PRO A 101 -7.82 -3.41 -2.32
C PRO A 101 -7.95 -1.97 -2.81
N ARG A 102 -8.98 -1.67 -3.61
CA ARG A 102 -9.32 -0.32 -4.07
C ARG A 102 -9.73 0.59 -2.92
N ILE A 103 -10.53 0.08 -1.98
CA ILE A 103 -10.96 0.82 -0.79
C ILE A 103 -9.75 1.09 0.11
N LEU A 104 -8.94 0.05 0.38
CA LEU A 104 -7.76 0.16 1.24
C LEU A 104 -6.77 1.20 0.73
N ILE A 105 -6.45 1.18 -0.57
CA ILE A 105 -5.54 2.18 -1.14
C ILE A 105 -6.18 3.57 -1.23
N SER A 106 -7.49 3.68 -1.41
CA SER A 106 -8.19 4.97 -1.37
C SER A 106 -8.10 5.63 0.01
N VAL A 107 -8.20 4.85 1.09
CA VAL A 107 -7.98 5.36 2.46
C VAL A 107 -6.56 5.89 2.62
N PHE A 108 -5.55 5.17 2.11
CA PHE A 108 -4.18 5.67 2.11
C PHE A 108 -4.05 6.99 1.34
N ALA A 109 -4.63 7.08 0.13
CA ALA A 109 -4.60 8.29 -0.68
C ALA A 109 -5.22 9.49 0.06
N VAL A 110 -6.37 9.32 0.71
CA VAL A 110 -7.00 10.37 1.52
C VAL A 110 -6.10 10.82 2.68
N LEU A 111 -5.47 9.87 3.39
CA LEU A 111 -4.54 10.20 4.48
C LEU A 111 -3.32 10.99 3.99
N VAL A 112 -2.78 10.64 2.82
CA VAL A 112 -1.66 11.35 2.19
C VAL A 112 -2.08 12.75 1.73
N LEU A 113 -3.27 12.91 1.15
CA LEU A 113 -3.79 14.23 0.79
C LEU A 113 -3.98 15.12 2.03
N ALA A 114 -4.47 14.56 3.14
CA ALA A 114 -4.53 15.27 4.42
C ALA A 114 -3.14 15.65 4.94
N LEU A 115 -2.13 14.80 4.75
CA LEU A 115 -0.74 15.09 5.09
C LEU A 115 -0.18 16.27 4.28
N VAL A 116 -0.50 16.36 2.99
CA VAL A 116 -0.12 17.49 2.12
C VAL A 116 -0.84 18.77 2.52
N ALA A 117 -2.13 18.68 2.84
CA ALA A 117 -2.94 19.84 3.23
C ALA A 117 -2.55 20.41 4.61
N THR A 118 -1.94 19.61 5.49
CA THR A 118 -1.52 20.00 6.85
C THR A 118 -0.01 20.20 6.99
N ARG A 119 0.67 20.42 5.86
CA ARG A 119 2.11 20.59 5.79
C ARG A 119 2.57 21.91 6.40
#